data_AF-D4D5C7-F1
#
_entry.id   AF-D4D5C7-F1
#
_cell.length_a   1.000
_cell.length_b   1.000
_cell.length_c   1.000
_cell.angle_alpha   90.00
_cell.angle_beta   90.00
_cell.angle_gamma   90.00
#
_symmetry.space_group_name_H-M   'P 1'
#
loop_
_entity.id
_entity.type
_entity.pdbx_description
1 polymer ?
#
loop_
_entity_poly.entity_id
_entity_poly.type
_entity_poly.pdbx_seq_one_letter_code
_entity_poly.pdbx_strand_id
1 'polypeptide(L)'
;MEHTECHNGVHECVPAYLRASRPLKIFTELYIEIKRNRIRDIERHIELITAKHSLVSPPGDITLEKEILEVWAMLFDFVIHTEFNNPMLDSAVLLLINLTHSVPISQQVHDPNARIPQSLRNLNKLWKDGTGQDIKFFVKKRKPTPKTREPSEGGILLPTTEEDSDKPNDKNEENGKAEKQAKNENCTSTGATLPDSDKNEMIRSEVPMVREIIRVDGHALWTELPLLHTFLDKQFLMIGRLERKQRWSLASFLGRMIAGGLSDQYFGCMALWFIRETLETPRAIIEEKEDSDEDNYGSYNQEGEAKNNKRQAKEKKKHDQGKYDTMDMIEKEFANLTLNDLLFPCIALFSTCSKTLAALSVSSPTISGAGKNRLTNIGELATNFVNATEEGFSVQRWMFWKSRLKKIANLGVRPLSGSARLAFNLLCNSGRLSGIELPGDREFMKRLVEYLAGEGTLVDLFNSDLNWIDEEICP
;
A
#
# COMPACT_ATOMS: atom_id res chain seq x y z
N MET A 1 32.03 13.56 -15.74
CA MET A 1 32.60 14.66 -16.53
C MET A 1 34.10 14.70 -16.25
N GLU A 2 34.84 13.83 -16.92
CA GLU A 2 36.30 13.92 -16.97
C GLU A 2 36.61 14.85 -18.15
N HIS A 3 36.93 16.11 -17.87
CA HIS A 3 37.49 16.99 -18.89
C HIS A 3 38.95 16.57 -19.10
N THR A 4 39.20 15.83 -20.17
CA THR A 4 40.50 15.25 -20.51
C THR A 4 41.52 16.25 -21.06
N GLU A 5 41.19 17.51 -21.30
CA GLU A 5 42.17 18.48 -21.80
C GLU A 5 41.95 19.86 -21.18
N CYS A 6 42.69 20.15 -20.12
CA CYS A 6 42.92 21.52 -19.67
C CYS A 6 44.42 21.74 -19.46
N HIS A 7 45.14 21.80 -20.57
CA HIS A 7 46.47 22.36 -20.64
C HIS A 7 46.36 23.89 -20.56
N ASN A 8 46.45 24.44 -19.35
CA ASN A 8 47.07 25.74 -19.00
C ASN A 8 46.57 26.24 -17.63
N GLY A 9 47.19 25.75 -16.56
CA GLY A 9 47.63 26.52 -15.37
C GLY A 9 46.66 27.36 -14.53
N VAL A 10 45.41 27.64 -14.91
CA VAL A 10 44.50 28.47 -14.11
C VAL A 10 43.09 27.87 -14.17
N HIS A 11 42.76 27.07 -13.17
CA HIS A 11 41.41 26.53 -12.97
C HIS A 11 40.46 27.62 -12.43
N GLU A 12 40.11 28.63 -13.23
CA GLU A 12 39.10 29.62 -12.86
C GLU A 12 37.70 28.98 -12.67
N CYS A 13 37.47 27.81 -13.26
CA CYS A 13 36.22 27.08 -13.18
C CYS A 13 36.00 26.39 -11.82
N VAL A 14 37.06 25.99 -11.11
CA VAL A 14 36.95 25.22 -9.86
C VAL A 14 36.41 26.08 -8.70
N PRO A 15 36.87 27.34 -8.49
CA PRO A 15 36.27 28.24 -7.52
C PRO A 15 34.81 28.59 -7.84
N ALA A 16 34.46 28.75 -9.12
CA ALA A 16 33.08 28.99 -9.54
C ALA A 16 32.17 27.78 -9.26
N TYR A 17 32.65 26.57 -9.55
CA TYR A 17 31.97 25.32 -9.23
C TYR A 17 31.78 25.12 -7.72
N LEU A 18 32.82 25.37 -6.92
CA LEU A 18 32.75 25.30 -5.46
C LEU A 18 31.84 26.37 -4.85
N ARG A 19 31.69 27.54 -5.49
CA ARG A 19 30.72 28.57 -5.08
C ARG A 19 29.28 28.18 -5.44
N ALA A 20 29.06 27.46 -6.53
CA ALA A 20 27.73 26.97 -6.92
C ALA A 20 27.30 25.70 -6.15
N SER A 21 28.24 24.85 -5.73
CA SER A 21 27.93 23.61 -5.02
C SER A 21 27.35 23.83 -3.62
N ARG A 22 27.72 24.91 -2.92
CA ARG A 22 27.20 25.21 -1.58
C ARG A 22 25.72 25.64 -1.59
N PRO A 23 25.28 26.60 -2.43
CA PRO A 23 23.86 26.88 -2.63
C PRO A 23 23.09 25.65 -3.09
N LEU A 24 23.61 24.87 -4.06
CA LEU A 24 22.95 23.63 -4.52
C LEU A 24 22.75 22.64 -3.37
N LYS A 25 23.77 22.41 -2.55
CA LYS A 25 23.66 21.56 -1.35
C LYS A 25 22.59 22.08 -0.38
N ILE A 26 22.56 23.38 -0.10
CA ILE A 26 21.54 24.00 0.77
C ILE A 26 20.14 23.84 0.17
N PHE A 27 19.97 24.07 -1.14
CA PHE A 27 18.69 23.88 -1.81
C PHE A 27 18.25 22.41 -1.81
N THR A 28 19.18 21.47 -1.98
CA THR A 28 18.90 20.03 -1.88
C THR A 28 18.50 19.65 -0.45
N GLU A 29 19.22 20.13 0.57
CA GLU A 29 18.88 19.91 1.98
C GLU A 29 17.51 20.50 2.33
N LEU A 30 17.23 21.73 1.92
CA LEU A 30 15.92 22.38 2.10
C LEU A 30 14.81 21.64 1.36
N TYR A 31 15.05 21.20 0.12
CA TYR A 31 14.07 20.43 -0.65
C TYR A 31 13.75 19.09 0.03
N ILE A 32 14.79 18.36 0.47
CA ILE A 32 14.64 17.12 1.24
C ILE A 32 13.86 17.40 2.53
N GLU A 33 14.17 18.49 3.23
CA GLU A 33 13.48 18.88 4.46
C GLU A 33 12.00 19.21 4.22
N ILE A 34 11.68 19.97 3.16
CA ILE A 34 10.28 20.26 2.78
C ILE A 34 9.51 18.96 2.49
N LYS A 35 10.08 18.04 1.71
CA LYS A 35 9.44 16.76 1.41
C LYS A 35 9.30 15.87 2.65
N ARG A 36 10.31 15.84 3.51
CA ARG A 36 10.27 15.15 4.80
C ARG A 36 9.20 15.73 5.73
N ASN A 37 9.01 17.04 5.72
CA ASN A 37 7.97 17.70 6.50
C ASN A 37 6.57 17.26 6.08
N ARG A 38 6.32 17.02 4.79
CA ARG A 38 5.02 16.47 4.34
C ARG A 38 4.73 15.07 4.87
N ILE A 39 5.74 14.19 4.96
CA ILE A 39 5.57 12.86 5.57
C ILE A 39 5.32 13.01 7.08
N ARG A 40 6.06 13.90 7.76
CA ARG A 40 5.83 14.20 9.18
C ARG A 40 4.43 14.76 9.44
N ASP A 41 3.88 15.54 8.52
CA ASP A 41 2.52 16.05 8.63
C ASP A 41 1.50 14.91 8.57
N ILE A 42 1.72 13.91 7.69
CA ILE A 42 0.89 12.69 7.64
C ILE A 42 1.02 11.90 8.96
N GLU A 43 2.24 11.68 9.45
CA GLU A 43 2.51 11.00 10.73
C GLU A 43 1.79 11.71 11.89
N ARG A 44 1.90 13.05 11.96
CA ARG A 44 1.24 13.85 12.99
C ARG A 44 -0.28 13.76 12.95
N HIS A 45 -0.88 13.67 11.75
CA HIS A 45 -2.32 13.45 11.63
C HIS A 45 -2.72 12.06 12.12
N ILE A 46 -1.95 11.02 11.78
CA ILE A 46 -2.15 9.67 12.30
C ILE A 46 -2.06 9.63 13.84
N GLU A 47 -1.04 10.28 14.41
CA GLU A 47 -0.87 10.39 15.87
C GLU A 47 -2.04 11.12 16.53
N LEU A 48 -2.50 12.22 15.92
CA LEU A 48 -3.63 13.00 16.44
C LEU A 48 -4.93 12.20 16.42
N ILE A 49 -5.23 11.50 15.32
CA ILE A 49 -6.39 10.60 15.21
C ILE A 49 -6.27 9.47 16.25
N THR A 50 -5.09 8.87 16.38
CA THR A 50 -4.80 7.83 17.36
C THR A 50 -5.05 8.30 18.79
N ALA A 51 -4.51 9.46 19.18
CA ALA A 51 -4.70 10.04 20.50
C ALA A 51 -6.17 10.40 20.76
N LYS A 52 -6.84 11.02 19.76
CA LYS A 52 -8.25 11.40 19.84
C LYS A 52 -9.15 10.21 20.13
N HIS A 53 -9.03 9.13 19.36
CA HIS A 53 -9.95 7.99 19.45
C HIS A 53 -9.54 6.93 20.50
N SER A 54 -8.29 6.92 20.95
CA SER A 54 -7.89 6.11 22.11
C SER A 54 -8.36 6.71 23.44
N LEU A 55 -8.46 8.04 23.54
CA LEU A 55 -8.81 8.76 24.78
C LEU A 55 -10.30 9.13 24.89
N VAL A 56 -10.98 9.41 23.78
CA VAL A 56 -12.36 9.92 23.77
C VAL A 56 -13.31 8.85 23.22
N SER A 57 -14.39 8.54 23.98
CA SER A 57 -15.51 7.65 23.63
C SER A 57 -15.93 7.72 22.15
N PRO A 58 -16.44 6.61 21.57
CA PRO A 58 -16.18 6.27 20.19
C PRO A 58 -16.74 7.34 19.23
N PRO A 59 -15.98 7.69 18.18
CA PRO A 59 -16.53 8.47 17.09
C PRO A 59 -17.74 7.72 16.55
N GLY A 60 -18.80 8.45 16.16
CA GLY A 60 -19.70 7.85 15.18
C GLY A 60 -18.84 7.42 13.99
N ASP A 61 -19.00 6.17 13.52
CA ASP A 61 -18.12 5.53 12.52
C ASP A 61 -17.78 6.47 11.33
N ILE A 62 -18.75 7.30 10.95
CA ILE A 62 -18.67 8.31 9.87
C ILE A 62 -17.55 9.35 10.09
N THR A 63 -17.30 9.81 11.33
CA THR A 63 -16.27 10.82 11.59
C THR A 63 -14.86 10.24 11.48
N LEU A 64 -14.65 9.03 12.00
CA LEU A 64 -13.36 8.34 11.93
C LEU A 64 -13.03 7.92 10.49
N GLU A 65 -14.02 7.41 9.75
CA GLU A 65 -13.89 7.11 8.34
C GLU A 65 -13.41 8.34 7.55
N LYS A 66 -14.04 9.51 7.77
CA LYS A 66 -13.65 10.76 7.11
C LYS A 66 -12.21 11.17 7.43
N GLU A 67 -11.80 11.07 8.69
CA GLU A 67 -10.43 11.40 9.13
C GLU A 67 -9.38 10.46 8.53
N ILE A 68 -9.68 9.16 8.41
CA ILE A 68 -8.81 8.18 7.76
C ILE A 68 -8.69 8.50 6.26
N LEU A 69 -9.81 8.80 5.59
CA LEU A 69 -9.80 9.19 4.18
C LEU A 69 -9.00 10.48 3.94
N GLU A 70 -8.97 11.40 4.89
CA GLU A 70 -8.14 12.59 4.84
C GLU A 70 -6.64 12.24 4.90
N VAL A 71 -6.23 11.31 5.77
CA VAL A 71 -4.86 10.78 5.81
C VAL A 71 -4.47 10.17 4.45
N TRP A 72 -5.36 9.36 3.86
CA TRP A 72 -5.11 8.78 2.53
C TRP A 72 -5.07 9.84 1.42
N ALA A 73 -5.87 10.90 1.52
CA ALA A 73 -5.79 12.03 0.60
C ALA A 73 -4.46 12.78 0.71
N MET A 74 -3.98 13.03 1.93
CA MET A 74 -2.66 13.65 2.16
C MET A 74 -1.53 12.78 1.59
N LEU A 75 -1.58 11.47 1.82
CA LEU A 75 -0.62 10.52 1.26
C LEU A 75 -0.64 10.52 -0.27
N PHE A 76 -1.83 10.48 -0.87
CA PHE A 76 -1.98 10.48 -2.32
C PHE A 76 -1.48 11.79 -2.95
N ASP A 77 -1.85 12.92 -2.37
CA ASP A 77 -1.35 14.24 -2.78
C ASP A 77 0.17 14.34 -2.66
N PHE A 78 0.75 13.74 -1.62
CA PHE A 78 2.19 13.61 -1.49
C PHE A 78 2.80 12.77 -2.61
N VAL A 79 2.21 11.62 -2.92
CA VAL A 79 2.70 10.68 -3.95
C VAL A 79 2.68 11.31 -5.34
N ILE A 80 1.54 11.84 -5.79
CA ILE A 80 1.42 12.36 -7.16
C ILE A 80 2.29 13.59 -7.41
N HIS A 81 2.63 14.35 -6.36
CA HIS A 81 3.50 15.53 -6.44
C HIS A 81 4.98 15.24 -6.10
N THR A 82 5.35 13.97 -5.95
CA THR A 82 6.74 13.57 -5.68
C THR A 82 7.27 12.83 -6.89
N GLU A 83 8.51 13.12 -7.31
CA GLU A 83 9.07 12.50 -8.51
C GLU A 83 9.16 10.97 -8.36
N PHE A 84 8.89 10.24 -9.44
CA PHE A 84 8.76 8.78 -9.42
C PHE A 84 10.03 8.04 -8.95
N ASN A 85 11.21 8.62 -9.12
CA ASN A 85 12.51 8.09 -8.70
C ASN A 85 12.97 8.65 -7.35
N ASN A 86 12.14 9.46 -6.69
CA ASN A 86 12.50 10.11 -5.43
C ASN A 86 12.42 9.11 -4.26
N PRO A 87 13.46 9.01 -3.41
CA PRO A 87 13.48 8.09 -2.27
C PRO A 87 12.45 8.41 -1.18
N MET A 88 11.82 9.59 -1.23
CA MET A 88 10.72 9.93 -0.32
C MET A 88 9.47 9.08 -0.58
N LEU A 89 9.31 8.50 -1.78
CA LEU A 89 8.27 7.49 -2.02
C LEU A 89 8.55 6.20 -1.23
N ASP A 90 9.82 5.80 -1.08
CA ASP A 90 10.19 4.66 -0.22
C ASP A 90 9.88 4.95 1.25
N SER A 91 10.10 6.20 1.69
CA SER A 91 9.76 6.64 3.05
C SER A 91 8.25 6.57 3.32
N ALA A 92 7.42 6.95 2.34
CA ALA A 92 5.97 6.82 2.44
C ALA A 92 5.50 5.35 2.49
N VAL A 93 6.15 4.45 1.71
CA VAL A 93 5.87 3.01 1.80
C VAL A 93 6.32 2.44 3.14
N LEU A 94 7.49 2.85 3.65
CA LEU A 94 7.99 2.43 4.96
C LEU A 94 7.05 2.86 6.09
N LEU A 95 6.47 4.06 6.00
CA LEU A 95 5.42 4.50 6.92
C LEU A 95 4.25 3.50 6.92
N LEU A 96 3.72 3.14 5.75
CA LEU A 96 2.62 2.17 5.65
C LEU A 96 2.99 0.79 6.23
N ILE A 97 4.20 0.29 5.95
CA ILE A 97 4.71 -0.98 6.51
C ILE A 97 4.79 -0.90 8.05
N ASN A 98 5.30 0.21 8.58
CA ASN A 98 5.38 0.41 10.02
C ASN A 98 3.99 0.45 10.66
N LEU A 99 3.00 1.04 9.99
CA LEU A 99 1.61 1.01 10.45
C LEU A 99 1.08 -0.44 10.49
N THR A 100 1.33 -1.26 9.47
CA THR A 100 0.86 -2.65 9.44
C THR A 100 1.50 -3.53 10.52
N HIS A 101 2.71 -3.20 10.96
CA HIS A 101 3.41 -3.91 12.04
C HIS A 101 3.26 -3.25 13.42
N SER A 102 2.50 -2.16 13.52
CA SER A 102 2.26 -1.47 14.79
C SER A 102 1.34 -2.27 15.71
N VAL A 103 1.35 -1.95 17.01
CA VAL A 103 0.43 -2.56 17.97
C VAL A 103 -0.99 -2.03 17.70
N PRO A 104 -2.01 -2.91 17.57
CA PRO A 104 -3.38 -2.46 17.37
C PRO A 104 -3.81 -1.46 18.45
N ILE A 105 -4.35 -0.32 18.00
CA ILE A 105 -4.82 0.71 18.93
C ILE A 105 -6.05 0.19 19.66
N SER A 106 -6.01 0.28 20.98
CA SER A 106 -7.12 -0.09 21.84
C SER A 106 -7.65 1.13 22.59
N GLN A 107 -8.96 1.09 22.83
CA GLN A 107 -9.68 2.05 23.64
C GLN A 107 -10.15 1.35 24.92
N GLN A 108 -10.11 2.08 26.05
CA GLN A 108 -10.76 1.59 27.26
C GLN A 108 -12.27 1.80 27.15
N VAL A 109 -13.00 0.69 27.15
CA VAL A 109 -14.46 0.68 27.09
C VAL A 109 -14.97 -0.03 28.34
N HIS A 110 -16.12 0.40 28.86
CA HIS A 110 -16.77 -0.34 29.94
C HIS A 110 -17.09 -1.76 29.48
N ASP A 111 -16.80 -2.75 30.33
CA ASP A 111 -17.15 -4.14 30.04
C ASP A 111 -18.66 -4.24 29.76
N PRO A 112 -19.07 -4.62 28.52
CA PRO A 112 -20.47 -4.69 28.19
C PRO A 112 -21.23 -5.79 28.95
N ASN A 113 -20.49 -6.74 29.55
CA ASN A 113 -21.04 -7.83 30.35
C ASN A 113 -21.02 -7.53 31.86
N ALA A 114 -20.32 -6.49 32.30
CA ALA A 114 -20.35 -6.08 33.70
C ALA A 114 -21.71 -5.46 34.02
N ARG A 115 -22.34 -5.95 35.10
CA ARG A 115 -23.57 -5.33 35.62
C ARG A 115 -23.24 -3.90 36.03
N ILE A 116 -23.72 -2.91 35.25
CA ILE A 116 -23.64 -1.50 35.60
C ILE A 116 -24.13 -1.33 37.06
N PRO A 117 -23.28 -0.84 37.99
CA PRO A 117 -23.68 -0.59 39.36
C PRO A 117 -25.01 0.16 39.44
N GLN A 118 -25.88 -0.23 40.36
CA GLN A 118 -27.22 0.37 40.51
C GLN A 118 -27.14 1.89 40.74
N SER A 119 -26.07 2.36 41.38
CA SER A 119 -25.75 3.78 41.57
C SER A 119 -25.60 4.55 40.25
N LEU A 120 -24.93 3.99 39.24
CA LEU A 120 -24.77 4.61 37.92
C LEU A 120 -26.09 4.62 37.13
N ARG A 121 -26.95 3.61 37.30
CA ARG A 121 -28.31 3.62 36.75
C ARG A 121 -29.16 4.73 37.37
N ASN A 122 -29.05 4.91 38.69
CA ASN A 122 -29.76 5.97 39.41
C ASN A 122 -29.26 7.36 39.00
N LEU A 123 -27.96 7.52 38.79
CA LEU A 123 -27.36 8.78 38.30
C LEU A 123 -27.85 9.13 36.89
N ASN A 124 -27.91 8.13 36.00
CA ASN A 124 -28.42 8.30 34.64
C ASN A 124 -29.90 8.71 34.65
N LYS A 125 -30.70 8.09 35.52
CA LYS A 125 -32.11 8.46 35.70
C LYS A 125 -32.25 9.91 36.18
N LEU A 126 -31.49 10.30 37.21
CA LEU A 126 -31.53 11.67 37.75
C LEU A 126 -31.15 12.72 36.70
N TRP A 127 -30.16 12.42 35.87
CA TRP A 127 -29.72 13.30 34.79
C TRP A 127 -30.73 13.38 33.65
N LYS A 128 -31.34 12.25 33.28
CA LYS A 128 -32.43 12.21 32.31
C LYS A 128 -33.62 13.04 32.78
N ASP A 129 -33.96 12.96 34.07
CA ASP A 129 -35.03 13.73 34.67
C ASP A 129 -34.71 15.24 34.69
N GLY A 130 -33.44 15.62 34.85
CA GLY A 130 -33.02 17.02 34.87
C GLY A 130 -32.77 17.67 33.51
N THR A 131 -32.35 16.90 32.51
CA THR A 131 -31.92 17.42 31.19
C THR A 131 -32.76 16.94 30.02
N GLY A 132 -33.64 15.95 30.23
CA GLY A 132 -34.38 15.27 29.18
C GLY A 132 -33.54 14.33 28.31
N GLN A 133 -32.25 14.14 28.62
CA GLN A 133 -31.31 13.32 27.85
C GLN A 133 -30.72 12.20 28.71
N ASP A 134 -30.61 10.99 28.18
CA ASP A 134 -29.87 9.91 28.85
C ASP A 134 -28.37 10.24 28.88
N ILE A 135 -27.72 10.06 30.04
CA ILE A 135 -26.26 9.91 30.08
C ILE A 135 -25.95 8.64 29.29
N LYS A 136 -25.35 8.80 28.12
CA LYS A 136 -24.91 7.68 27.31
C LYS A 136 -23.68 7.04 27.97
N PHE A 137 -23.88 6.22 29.00
CA PHE A 137 -22.91 5.21 29.39
C PHE A 137 -22.96 4.15 28.28
N PHE A 138 -22.03 4.23 27.34
CA PHE A 138 -22.02 3.40 26.14
C PHE A 138 -21.65 1.95 26.47
N VAL A 139 -22.61 1.18 26.95
CA VAL A 139 -22.57 -0.28 26.93
C VAL A 139 -22.96 -0.70 25.52
N LYS A 140 -21.97 -1.03 24.69
CA LYS A 140 -22.17 -1.54 23.33
C LYS A 140 -22.88 -2.89 23.42
N LYS A 141 -24.22 -2.89 23.34
CA LYS A 141 -24.99 -4.13 23.25
C LYS A 141 -24.64 -4.82 21.92
N ARG A 142 -23.88 -5.92 21.98
CA ARG A 142 -23.68 -6.78 20.80
C ARG A 142 -25.05 -7.26 20.31
N LYS A 143 -25.40 -6.97 19.05
CA LYS A 143 -26.46 -7.73 18.37
C LYS A 143 -25.95 -9.17 18.21
N PRO A 144 -26.73 -10.20 18.58
CA PRO A 144 -26.30 -11.57 18.37
C PRO A 144 -26.15 -11.83 16.87
N THR A 145 -24.99 -12.37 16.48
CA THR A 145 -24.73 -12.88 15.13
C THR A 145 -25.80 -13.93 14.78
N PRO A 146 -26.35 -13.95 13.56
CA PRO A 146 -27.23 -15.02 13.13
C PRO A 146 -26.49 -16.36 13.27
N LYS A 147 -27.07 -17.32 13.97
CA LYS A 147 -26.56 -18.69 13.97
C LYS A 147 -26.68 -19.23 12.55
N THR A 148 -25.56 -19.32 11.85
CA THR A 148 -25.44 -20.16 10.67
C THR A 148 -25.76 -21.59 11.11
N ARG A 149 -26.90 -22.11 10.67
CA ARG A 149 -27.22 -23.53 10.79
C ARG A 149 -26.22 -24.29 9.93
N GLU A 150 -25.35 -25.07 10.56
CA GLU A 150 -24.65 -26.15 9.88
C GLU A 150 -25.70 -27.18 9.41
N PRO A 151 -25.63 -27.65 8.15
CA PRO A 151 -26.44 -28.76 7.70
C PRO A 151 -25.88 -30.07 8.27
N SER A 152 -26.78 -30.89 8.82
CA SER A 152 -26.47 -32.23 9.31
C SER A 152 -25.99 -33.13 8.18
N GLU A 153 -24.76 -33.64 8.29
CA GLU A 153 -24.32 -34.81 7.53
C GLU A 153 -24.47 -36.07 8.39
N GLY A 154 -25.08 -37.09 7.80
CA GLY A 154 -25.46 -38.33 8.45
C GLY A 154 -24.26 -39.21 8.79
N GLY A 155 -24.18 -39.62 10.04
CA GLY A 155 -23.28 -40.67 10.51
C GLY A 155 -23.88 -42.06 10.24
N ILE A 156 -23.14 -42.87 9.48
CA ILE A 156 -23.34 -44.31 9.35
C ILE A 156 -22.70 -45.01 10.56
N LEU A 157 -23.38 -46.07 10.99
CA LEU A 157 -23.18 -46.87 12.20
C LEU A 157 -22.14 -48.01 12.04
N LEU A 158 -21.47 -48.31 13.18
CA LEU A 158 -20.88 -49.58 13.67
C LEU A 158 -19.40 -49.95 13.35
N PRO A 159 -18.73 -50.80 14.17
CA PRO A 159 -18.97 -51.18 15.57
C PRO A 159 -17.73 -51.13 16.51
N THR A 160 -18.08 -51.27 17.79
CA THR A 160 -17.31 -51.49 19.03
C THR A 160 -16.26 -52.60 19.02
N THR A 161 -15.21 -52.43 19.84
CA THR A 161 -14.59 -53.52 20.62
C THR A 161 -14.06 -52.97 21.96
N GLU A 162 -14.34 -53.74 23.01
CA GLU A 162 -14.05 -53.52 24.43
C GLU A 162 -12.64 -54.02 24.80
N GLU A 163 -12.34 -53.93 26.10
CA GLU A 163 -11.21 -54.52 26.87
C GLU A 163 -9.92 -53.65 26.91
N ASP A 164 -9.27 -53.39 28.05
CA ASP A 164 -9.49 -53.89 29.42
C ASP A 164 -8.77 -53.00 30.46
N SER A 165 -9.21 -53.19 31.69
CA SER A 165 -8.70 -52.86 33.03
C SER A 165 -7.20 -52.54 33.25
N ASP A 166 -6.90 -51.55 34.12
CA ASP A 166 -6.45 -51.80 35.51
C ASP A 166 -6.08 -50.53 36.31
N LYS A 167 -6.35 -50.60 37.61
CA LYS A 167 -6.09 -49.68 38.74
C LYS A 167 -5.40 -50.55 39.83
N PRO A 168 -5.02 -50.10 41.06
CA PRO A 168 -4.89 -48.76 41.66
C PRO A 168 -3.68 -48.61 42.65
N ASN A 169 -3.74 -47.53 43.47
CA ASN A 169 -3.12 -47.28 44.79
C ASN A 169 -1.65 -46.80 44.79
N ASP A 170 -1.23 -45.81 45.57
CA ASP A 170 -1.42 -45.72 47.03
C ASP A 170 -1.38 -44.31 47.64
N LYS A 171 -1.90 -44.26 48.86
CA LYS A 171 -1.96 -43.13 49.81
C LYS A 171 -0.58 -42.77 50.39
N ASN A 172 -0.41 -41.53 50.86
CA ASN A 172 -0.06 -41.26 52.27
C ASN A 172 -0.17 -39.77 52.63
N GLU A 173 -0.90 -39.55 53.73
CA GLU A 173 -0.88 -38.37 54.59
C GLU A 173 0.39 -38.36 55.44
N GLU A 174 0.92 -37.18 55.79
CA GLU A 174 0.95 -36.68 57.18
C GLU A 174 1.95 -35.53 57.42
N ASN A 175 1.43 -34.51 58.11
CA ASN A 175 2.00 -33.76 59.23
C ASN A 175 3.31 -32.96 59.11
N GLY A 176 3.20 -31.67 59.46
CA GLY A 176 4.33 -30.84 59.88
C GLY A 176 3.89 -29.43 60.31
N LYS A 177 3.60 -29.27 61.62
CA LYS A 177 3.18 -28.04 62.30
C LYS A 177 4.37 -27.12 62.66
N ALA A 178 4.07 -25.82 62.72
CA ALA A 178 4.47 -24.80 63.71
C ALA A 178 5.81 -24.04 63.61
N GLU A 179 5.71 -22.70 63.49
CA GLU A 179 6.37 -21.65 64.30
C GLU A 179 5.76 -20.29 63.89
N LYS A 180 4.96 -19.55 64.68
CA LYS A 180 5.15 -18.73 65.90
C LYS A 180 6.09 -17.51 65.77
N GLN A 181 5.56 -16.38 66.29
CA GLN A 181 6.12 -15.05 66.62
C GLN A 181 5.82 -13.97 65.56
N ALA A 182 5.34 -12.77 65.90
CA ALA A 182 5.51 -12.00 67.13
C ALA A 182 4.25 -11.21 67.55
N LYS A 183 4.11 -11.06 68.87
CA LYS A 183 3.32 -10.01 69.52
C LYS A 183 4.12 -8.70 69.49
N ASN A 184 3.44 -7.57 69.34
CA ASN A 184 3.79 -6.38 70.12
C ASN A 184 2.54 -5.54 70.36
N GLU A 185 2.15 -5.48 71.63
CA GLU A 185 1.20 -4.56 72.19
C GLU A 185 1.96 -3.28 72.57
N ASN A 186 1.39 -2.10 72.31
CA ASN A 186 1.64 -0.94 73.15
C ASN A 186 0.41 -0.03 73.17
N CYS A 187 -0.10 0.18 74.37
CA CYS A 187 -1.15 1.12 74.72
C CYS A 187 -0.59 2.53 74.86
N THR A 188 -1.37 3.55 74.45
CA THR A 188 -1.68 4.70 75.32
C THR A 188 -2.90 5.48 74.80
N SER A 189 -3.95 5.48 75.62
CA SER A 189 -4.84 6.61 75.97
C SER A 189 -4.69 7.91 75.17
N THR A 190 -5.80 8.49 74.69
CA THR A 190 -6.57 9.57 75.37
C THR A 190 -7.75 9.99 74.49
N GLY A 191 -8.93 10.18 75.09
CA GLY A 191 -10.17 10.47 74.39
C GLY A 191 -10.26 11.87 73.79
N ALA A 192 -10.98 11.94 72.67
CA ALA A 192 -11.74 13.10 72.23
C ALA A 192 -12.85 12.59 71.30
N THR A 193 -14.08 12.61 71.80
CA THR A 193 -15.30 12.34 71.03
C THR A 193 -15.50 13.51 70.06
N LEU A 194 -15.15 13.32 68.79
CA LEU A 194 -15.57 14.20 67.70
C LEU A 194 -16.89 13.66 67.10
N PRO A 195 -17.80 14.54 66.64
CA PRO A 195 -19.13 14.15 66.20
C PRO A 195 -19.07 13.33 64.91
N ASP A 196 -20.00 12.39 64.77
CA ASP A 196 -20.30 11.66 63.55
C ASP A 196 -20.36 12.61 62.34
N SER A 197 -19.24 12.73 61.61
CA SER A 197 -19.28 13.19 60.23
C SER A 197 -19.52 11.94 59.39
N ASP A 198 -20.71 11.87 58.80
CA ASP A 198 -21.14 10.87 57.84
C ASP A 198 -19.97 10.25 57.07
N LYS A 199 -19.60 9.03 57.45
CA LYS A 199 -18.86 8.13 56.57
C LYS A 199 -19.80 7.68 55.47
N ASN A 200 -20.18 8.63 54.61
CA ASN A 200 -20.58 8.33 53.24
C ASN A 200 -19.28 8.02 52.49
N GLU A 201 -18.62 6.94 52.91
CA GLU A 201 -17.54 6.32 52.17
C GLU A 201 -18.20 5.76 50.92
N MET A 202 -18.34 6.62 49.90
CA MET A 202 -18.71 6.23 48.56
C MET A 202 -17.72 5.15 48.16
N ILE A 203 -18.13 3.89 48.32
CA ILE A 203 -17.46 2.74 47.74
C ILE A 203 -17.40 3.05 46.24
N ARG A 204 -16.26 3.57 45.78
CA ARG A 204 -15.96 3.75 44.37
C ARG A 204 -15.93 2.35 43.80
N SER A 205 -17.10 1.90 43.36
CA SER A 205 -17.25 0.67 42.61
C SER A 205 -16.59 0.94 41.26
N GLU A 206 -15.30 0.67 41.16
CA GLU A 206 -14.57 0.76 39.90
C GLU A 206 -15.22 -0.20 38.92
N VAL A 207 -15.83 0.37 37.87
CA VAL A 207 -16.43 -0.44 36.81
C VAL A 207 -15.28 -1.07 36.03
N PRO A 208 -15.23 -2.40 35.88
CA PRO A 208 -14.16 -3.04 35.14
C PRO A 208 -14.14 -2.51 33.70
N MET A 209 -12.99 -1.93 33.34
CA MET A 209 -12.71 -1.46 31.98
C MET A 209 -12.02 -2.56 31.19
N VAL A 210 -12.46 -2.78 29.96
CA VAL A 210 -11.87 -3.72 29.01
C VAL A 210 -11.24 -2.91 27.87
N ARG A 211 -10.11 -3.40 27.34
CA ARG A 211 -9.49 -2.83 26.15
C ARG A 211 -10.16 -3.42 24.90
N GLU A 212 -10.84 -2.59 24.11
CA GLU A 212 -11.41 -2.98 22.81
C GLU A 212 -10.53 -2.39 21.69
N ILE A 213 -10.20 -3.18 20.67
CA ILE A 213 -9.46 -2.70 19.50
C ILE A 213 -10.38 -1.79 18.67
N ILE A 214 -9.87 -0.61 18.30
CA ILE A 214 -10.60 0.31 17.43
C ILE A 214 -10.65 -0.28 16.03
N ARG A 215 -11.88 -0.45 15.49
CA ARG A 215 -12.11 -1.01 14.16
C ARG A 215 -12.91 -0.06 13.29
N VAL A 216 -12.60 -0.04 12.00
CA VAL A 216 -13.31 0.70 10.94
C VAL A 216 -13.61 -0.29 9.83
N ASP A 217 -14.88 -0.46 9.46
CA ASP A 217 -15.34 -1.50 8.54
C ASP A 217 -14.88 -2.92 8.92
N GLY A 218 -14.77 -3.18 10.23
CA GLY A 218 -14.28 -4.45 10.75
C GLY A 218 -12.75 -4.58 10.75
N HIS A 219 -12.02 -3.62 10.19
CA HIS A 219 -10.56 -3.61 10.13
C HIS A 219 -9.92 -2.87 11.28
N ALA A 220 -8.84 -3.40 11.85
CA ALA A 220 -8.11 -2.73 12.93
C ALA A 220 -7.43 -1.43 12.44
N LEU A 221 -7.60 -0.35 13.22
CA LEU A 221 -7.10 0.98 12.88
C LEU A 221 -5.57 0.94 12.65
N TRP A 222 -5.14 1.45 11.50
CA TRP A 222 -3.76 1.47 10.96
C TRP A 222 -3.11 0.13 10.67
N THR A 223 -3.28 -0.89 11.51
CA THR A 223 -2.60 -2.18 11.31
C THR A 223 -3.13 -2.94 10.09
N GLU A 224 -4.40 -2.76 9.75
CA GLU A 224 -5.03 -3.36 8.57
C GLU A 224 -5.28 -2.33 7.45
N LEU A 225 -4.72 -1.12 7.58
CA LEU A 225 -4.85 -0.01 6.61
C LEU A 225 -6.30 0.16 6.10
N PRO A 226 -7.29 0.37 6.99
CA PRO A 226 -8.70 0.45 6.63
C PRO A 226 -8.92 1.49 5.52
N LEU A 227 -9.81 1.16 4.58
CA LEU A 227 -10.22 2.02 3.47
C LEU A 227 -9.13 2.36 2.43
N LEU A 228 -7.86 2.00 2.66
CA LEU A 228 -6.76 2.34 1.74
C LEU A 228 -7.00 1.71 0.34
N HIS A 229 -7.44 0.46 0.30
CA HIS A 229 -7.75 -0.24 -0.95
C HIS A 229 -8.88 0.48 -1.72
N THR A 230 -10.00 0.76 -1.05
CA THR A 230 -11.15 1.46 -1.65
C THR A 230 -10.80 2.87 -2.08
N PHE A 231 -9.94 3.55 -1.31
CA PHE A 231 -9.45 4.87 -1.66
C PHE A 231 -8.60 4.81 -2.92
N LEU A 232 -7.60 3.93 -2.96
CA LEU A 232 -6.69 3.81 -4.11
C LEU A 232 -7.40 3.31 -5.36
N ASP A 233 -8.35 2.39 -5.26
CA ASP A 233 -9.17 1.93 -6.39
C ASP A 233 -9.85 3.11 -7.09
N LYS A 234 -10.50 3.99 -6.31
CA LYS A 234 -11.13 5.21 -6.82
C LYS A 234 -10.12 6.16 -7.48
N GLN A 235 -8.94 6.34 -6.88
CA GLN A 235 -7.91 7.20 -7.45
C GLN A 235 -7.29 6.62 -8.73
N PHE A 236 -7.10 5.30 -8.80
CA PHE A 236 -6.59 4.61 -9.98
C PHE A 236 -7.57 4.66 -11.15
N LEU A 237 -8.88 4.63 -10.90
CA LEU A 237 -9.88 4.91 -11.95
C LEU A 237 -9.70 6.33 -12.53
N MET A 238 -9.29 7.30 -11.70
CA MET A 238 -9.06 8.67 -12.11
C MET A 238 -7.67 8.92 -12.73
N ILE A 239 -6.85 7.88 -12.95
CA ILE A 239 -5.49 8.01 -13.49
C ILE A 239 -5.46 8.69 -14.88
N GLY A 240 -6.56 8.62 -15.65
CA GLY A 240 -6.73 9.34 -16.91
C GLY A 240 -6.62 10.86 -16.79
N ARG A 241 -7.00 11.41 -15.63
CA ARG A 241 -7.00 12.85 -15.35
C ARG A 241 -5.66 13.36 -14.84
N LEU A 242 -4.82 12.46 -14.34
CA LEU A 242 -3.50 12.82 -13.83
C LEU A 242 -2.59 13.20 -14.98
N GLU A 243 -1.69 14.15 -14.75
CA GLU A 243 -0.63 14.47 -15.70
C GLU A 243 0.33 13.28 -15.87
N ARG A 244 1.05 13.22 -16.99
CA ARG A 244 2.00 12.14 -17.29
C ARG A 244 2.96 11.89 -16.12
N LYS A 245 3.54 12.94 -15.52
CA LYS A 245 4.44 12.83 -14.36
C LYS A 245 3.76 12.25 -13.12
N GLN A 246 2.55 12.68 -12.83
CA GLN A 246 1.76 12.20 -11.69
C GLN A 246 1.42 10.70 -11.83
N ARG A 247 1.09 10.25 -13.06
CA ARG A 247 0.87 8.82 -13.35
C ARG A 247 2.13 7.99 -13.06
N TRP A 248 3.32 8.48 -13.44
CA TRP A 248 4.58 7.79 -13.16
C TRP A 248 4.80 7.64 -11.67
N SER A 249 4.61 8.73 -10.92
CA SER A 249 4.78 8.73 -9.46
C SER A 249 3.81 7.77 -8.78
N LEU A 250 2.55 7.74 -9.22
CA LEU A 250 1.54 6.82 -8.69
C LEU A 250 1.89 5.35 -9.01
N ALA A 251 2.27 5.03 -10.26
CA ALA A 251 2.66 3.68 -10.65
C ALA A 251 3.92 3.21 -9.92
N SER A 252 4.89 4.11 -9.75
CA SER A 252 6.13 3.87 -9.02
C SER A 252 5.89 3.68 -7.52
N PHE A 253 4.92 4.39 -6.94
CA PHE A 253 4.49 4.19 -5.55
C PHE A 253 3.78 2.85 -5.37
N LEU A 254 2.84 2.51 -6.26
CA LEU A 254 2.17 1.21 -6.26
C LEU A 254 3.18 0.05 -6.35
N GLY A 255 4.16 0.16 -7.25
CA GLY A 255 5.20 -0.85 -7.36
C GLY A 255 6.04 -0.98 -6.09
N ARG A 256 6.45 0.13 -5.46
CA ARG A 256 7.13 0.06 -4.15
C ARG A 256 6.29 -0.59 -3.06
N MET A 257 4.98 -0.34 -3.02
CA MET A 257 4.08 -1.02 -2.08
C MET A 257 4.10 -2.54 -2.28
N ILE A 258 3.99 -3.00 -3.52
CA ILE A 258 4.04 -4.42 -3.89
C ILE A 258 5.41 -5.03 -3.57
N ALA A 259 6.50 -4.31 -3.84
CA ALA A 259 7.85 -4.78 -3.53
C ALA A 259 8.10 -4.83 -2.01
N GLY A 260 7.46 -3.95 -1.25
CA GLY A 260 7.53 -3.89 0.21
C GLY A 260 6.68 -4.93 0.95
N GLY A 261 5.92 -5.78 0.25
CA GLY A 261 5.09 -6.81 0.88
C GLY A 261 3.72 -6.29 1.37
N LEU A 262 3.31 -5.07 1.00
CA LEU A 262 2.02 -4.53 1.40
C LEU A 262 0.93 -5.17 0.57
N SER A 263 0.16 -6.08 1.19
CA SER A 263 -1.06 -6.70 0.62
C SER A 263 -0.90 -7.10 -0.86
N ASP A 264 0.16 -7.88 -1.12
CA ASP A 264 0.68 -8.23 -2.46
C ASP A 264 -0.39 -8.70 -3.43
N GLN A 265 -1.40 -9.44 -2.96
CA GLN A 265 -2.47 -9.93 -3.82
C GLN A 265 -3.35 -8.81 -4.38
N TYR A 266 -3.78 -7.86 -3.55
CA TYR A 266 -4.69 -6.79 -4.00
C TYR A 266 -3.94 -5.74 -4.83
N PHE A 267 -2.83 -5.23 -4.32
CA PHE A 267 -2.02 -4.24 -5.05
C PHE A 267 -1.40 -4.85 -6.31
N GLY A 268 -1.04 -6.14 -6.26
CA GLY A 268 -0.69 -6.92 -7.45
C GLY A 268 -1.81 -6.96 -8.48
N CYS A 269 -3.07 -7.17 -8.09
CA CYS A 269 -4.21 -7.12 -9.02
C CYS A 269 -4.39 -5.73 -9.65
N MET A 270 -4.17 -4.64 -8.91
CA MET A 270 -4.20 -3.29 -9.48
C MET A 270 -3.04 -3.05 -10.46
N ALA A 271 -1.84 -3.55 -10.15
CA ALA A 271 -0.71 -3.54 -11.07
C ALA A 271 -1.01 -4.35 -12.33
N LEU A 272 -1.58 -5.54 -12.19
CA LEU A 272 -1.99 -6.40 -13.29
C LEU A 272 -3.01 -5.71 -14.20
N TRP A 273 -4.04 -5.08 -13.61
CA TRP A 273 -5.00 -4.27 -14.34
C TRP A 273 -4.30 -3.17 -15.14
N PHE A 274 -3.38 -2.43 -14.52
CA PHE A 274 -2.66 -1.36 -15.19
C PHE A 274 -1.78 -1.87 -16.36
N ILE A 275 -1.09 -3.01 -16.16
CA ILE A 275 -0.28 -3.66 -17.19
C ILE A 275 -1.16 -4.12 -18.34
N ARG A 276 -2.29 -4.78 -18.05
CA ARG A 276 -3.28 -5.20 -19.05
C ARG A 276 -3.74 -4.02 -19.88
N GLU A 277 -4.17 -2.95 -19.22
CA GLU A 277 -4.65 -1.76 -19.90
C GLU A 277 -3.58 -1.10 -20.78
N THR A 278 -2.31 -1.29 -20.45
CA THR A 278 -1.18 -0.76 -21.23
C THR A 278 -0.77 -1.67 -22.39
N LEU A 279 -0.68 -2.99 -22.16
CA LEU A 279 -0.04 -3.94 -23.09
C LEU A 279 -1.02 -4.91 -23.76
N GLU A 280 -2.13 -5.25 -23.10
CA GLU A 280 -3.12 -6.20 -23.59
C GLU A 280 -4.36 -5.53 -24.23
N THR A 281 -4.50 -4.21 -24.13
CA THR A 281 -5.59 -3.45 -24.76
C THR A 281 -5.08 -2.69 -26.00
N PRO A 282 -5.85 -2.62 -27.12
CA PRO A 282 -5.49 -1.78 -28.26
C PRO A 282 -5.42 -0.31 -27.85
N ARG A 283 -4.28 0.35 -28.12
CA ARG A 283 -4.02 1.75 -27.78
C ARG A 283 -3.48 2.48 -29.00
N ALA A 284 -3.89 3.73 -29.19
CA ALA A 284 -3.32 4.58 -30.23
C ALA A 284 -1.83 4.86 -29.93
N ILE A 285 -1.02 4.82 -30.98
CA ILE A 285 0.39 5.23 -30.96
C ILE A 285 0.47 6.58 -31.68
N ILE A 286 0.99 7.59 -31.00
CA ILE A 286 1.20 8.91 -31.59
C ILE A 286 2.71 9.09 -31.78
N GLU A 287 3.14 9.38 -33.00
CA GLU A 287 4.50 9.83 -33.26
C GLU A 287 4.65 11.23 -32.65
N GLU A 288 5.43 11.33 -31.58
CA GLU A 288 5.83 12.63 -31.04
C GLU A 288 6.85 13.19 -32.04
N LYS A 289 6.54 14.32 -32.69
CA LYS A 289 7.47 14.96 -33.62
C LYS A 289 8.76 15.27 -32.86
N GLU A 290 9.87 14.74 -33.33
CA GLU A 290 11.22 15.04 -32.85
C GLU A 290 11.47 16.54 -33.03
N ASP A 291 11.26 17.32 -31.98
CA ASP A 291 12.08 18.51 -31.79
C ASP A 291 13.46 17.98 -31.38
N SER A 292 14.44 18.24 -32.23
CA SER A 292 15.79 17.68 -32.19
C SER A 292 16.58 18.13 -30.96
N ASP A 293 16.45 17.43 -29.85
CA ASP A 293 17.44 17.45 -28.78
C ASP A 293 17.80 15.98 -28.46
N GLU A 294 18.97 15.56 -28.93
CA GLU A 294 19.60 14.30 -28.53
C GLU A 294 19.96 14.37 -27.05
N ASP A 295 19.11 13.84 -26.16
CA ASP A 295 19.48 13.67 -24.76
C ASP A 295 19.29 12.22 -24.30
N ASN A 296 20.44 11.58 -24.18
CA ASN A 296 20.85 10.62 -23.17
C ASN A 296 19.82 10.35 -22.04
N TYR A 297 19.62 9.07 -21.75
CA TYR A 297 18.80 8.57 -20.65
C TYR A 297 19.32 9.12 -19.31
N GLY A 298 18.78 10.27 -18.89
CA GLY A 298 19.07 10.87 -17.58
C GLY A 298 19.60 12.31 -17.60
N SER A 299 18.87 13.25 -18.19
CA SER A 299 18.80 14.65 -17.71
C SER A 299 17.81 15.45 -18.56
N TYR A 300 16.53 15.47 -18.18
CA TYR A 300 15.60 16.45 -18.77
C TYR A 300 15.81 17.82 -18.10
N ASN A 301 16.55 18.70 -18.77
CA ASN A 301 16.58 20.11 -18.41
C ASN A 301 15.31 20.83 -18.89
N GLN A 302 14.98 21.87 -18.13
CA GLN A 302 13.80 22.72 -18.25
C GLN A 302 13.83 23.56 -19.53
N GLU A 303 13.20 23.12 -20.62
CA GLU A 303 12.87 24.04 -21.74
C GLU A 303 11.56 23.71 -22.49
N GLY A 304 10.71 22.83 -21.91
CA GLY A 304 9.41 22.44 -22.48
C GLY A 304 8.18 23.25 -22.02
N GLU A 305 8.34 24.35 -21.27
CA GLU A 305 7.21 25.06 -20.63
C GLU A 305 6.23 25.67 -21.65
N ALA A 306 6.68 26.13 -22.81
CA ALA A 306 5.83 26.89 -23.74
C ALA A 306 4.80 26.03 -24.50
N LYS A 307 5.13 24.78 -24.87
CA LYS A 307 4.20 23.89 -25.58
C LYS A 307 3.28 23.15 -24.61
N ASN A 308 3.73 22.88 -23.38
CA ASN A 308 2.92 22.25 -22.34
C ASN A 308 1.84 23.21 -21.82
N ASN A 309 2.13 24.52 -21.74
CA ASN A 309 1.16 25.55 -21.33
C ASN A 309 -0.09 25.61 -22.24
N LYS A 310 0.02 25.28 -23.53
CA LYS A 310 -1.15 25.26 -24.46
C LYS A 310 -2.06 24.05 -24.26
N ARG A 311 -1.52 22.90 -23.83
CA ARG A 311 -2.32 21.72 -23.43
C ARG A 311 -2.87 21.88 -22.01
N GLN A 312 -2.05 22.37 -21.08
CA GLN A 312 -2.46 22.69 -19.70
C GLN A 312 -3.54 23.77 -19.61
N ALA A 313 -3.58 24.74 -20.53
CA ALA A 313 -4.65 25.75 -20.58
C ALA A 313 -6.01 25.16 -21.04
N LYS A 314 -6.00 24.07 -21.83
CA LYS A 314 -7.22 23.31 -22.19
C LYS A 314 -7.66 22.37 -21.06
N GLU A 315 -6.72 21.81 -20.30
CA GLU A 315 -6.99 20.91 -19.17
C GLU A 315 -7.43 21.67 -17.91
N LYS A 316 -6.81 22.81 -17.58
CA LYS A 316 -7.25 23.69 -16.47
C LYS A 316 -8.66 24.24 -16.68
N LYS A 317 -9.09 24.47 -17.93
CA LYS A 317 -10.48 24.88 -18.23
C LYS A 317 -11.53 23.77 -18.02
N LYS A 318 -11.13 22.50 -17.92
CA LYS A 318 -12.04 21.37 -17.61
C LYS A 318 -12.13 21.08 -16.11
N HIS A 319 -11.14 21.49 -15.32
CA HIS A 319 -11.08 21.17 -13.89
C HIS A 319 -12.16 21.88 -13.05
N ASP A 320 -12.74 22.98 -13.55
CA ASP A 320 -13.78 23.75 -12.84
C ASP A 320 -15.21 23.20 -13.02
N GLN A 321 -15.42 22.12 -13.78
CA GLN A 321 -16.75 21.55 -14.02
C GLN A 321 -17.14 20.50 -12.98
N GLY A 322 -17.04 20.85 -11.70
CA GLY A 322 -17.39 19.97 -10.59
C GLY A 322 -18.90 19.94 -10.30
N LYS A 323 -19.63 18.99 -10.90
CA LYS A 323 -20.74 18.28 -10.22
C LYS A 323 -21.24 17.09 -11.05
N TYR A 324 -20.88 15.90 -10.59
CA TYR A 324 -21.26 14.57 -11.09
C TYR A 324 -20.61 14.14 -12.40
N ASP A 325 -19.29 13.90 -12.34
CA ASP A 325 -18.69 13.02 -13.33
C ASP A 325 -19.25 11.60 -13.13
N THR A 326 -19.94 11.09 -14.14
CA THR A 326 -20.37 9.69 -14.15
C THR A 326 -19.15 8.78 -14.33
N MET A 327 -19.20 7.56 -13.78
CA MET A 327 -18.12 6.56 -13.98
C MET A 327 -17.80 6.36 -15.48
N ASP A 328 -18.82 6.41 -16.34
CA ASP A 328 -18.67 6.37 -17.80
C ASP A 328 -17.76 7.47 -18.37
N MET A 329 -17.78 8.67 -17.77
CA MET A 329 -16.92 9.78 -18.21
C MET A 329 -15.47 9.52 -17.82
N ILE A 330 -15.23 9.01 -16.61
CA ILE A 330 -13.91 8.66 -16.10
C ILE A 330 -13.30 7.52 -16.93
N GLU A 331 -14.08 6.49 -17.23
CA GLU A 331 -13.63 5.37 -18.05
C GLU A 331 -13.31 5.80 -19.49
N LYS A 332 -14.09 6.72 -20.06
CA LYS A 332 -13.79 7.32 -21.37
C LYS A 332 -12.48 8.11 -21.35
N GLU A 333 -12.21 8.89 -20.30
CA GLU A 333 -10.95 9.64 -20.19
C GLU A 333 -9.74 8.72 -20.12
N PHE A 334 -9.84 7.61 -19.38
CA PHE A 334 -8.80 6.59 -19.36
C PHE A 334 -8.64 5.86 -20.70
N ALA A 335 -9.75 5.54 -21.38
CA ALA A 335 -9.73 4.90 -22.69
C ALA A 335 -9.07 5.78 -23.77
N ASN A 336 -9.14 7.11 -23.62
CA ASN A 336 -8.51 8.06 -24.54
C ASN A 336 -6.98 8.17 -24.36
N LEU A 337 -6.40 7.57 -23.32
CA LEU A 337 -4.95 7.58 -23.14
C LEU A 337 -4.25 6.74 -24.21
N THR A 338 -3.17 7.32 -24.76
CA THR A 338 -2.34 6.67 -25.76
C THR A 338 -1.36 5.69 -25.11
N LEU A 339 -0.71 4.86 -25.92
CA LEU A 339 0.36 3.99 -25.42
C LEU A 339 1.53 4.80 -24.84
N ASN A 340 1.83 5.98 -25.42
CA ASN A 340 2.87 6.88 -24.90
C ASN A 340 2.56 7.40 -23.50
N ASP A 341 1.28 7.51 -23.15
CA ASP A 341 0.84 8.03 -21.85
C ASP A 341 0.92 6.98 -20.74
N LEU A 342 0.91 5.69 -21.11
CA LEU A 342 0.81 4.55 -20.19
C LEU A 342 2.05 3.68 -20.12
N LEU A 343 2.84 3.59 -21.20
CA LEU A 343 4.04 2.75 -21.22
C LEU A 343 5.07 3.18 -20.18
N PHE A 344 5.30 4.47 -20.03
CA PHE A 344 6.28 4.96 -19.05
C PHE A 344 5.88 4.73 -17.58
N PRO A 345 4.64 5.02 -17.12
CA PRO A 345 4.23 4.57 -15.80
C PRO A 345 4.32 3.04 -15.64
N CYS A 346 4.08 2.27 -16.70
CA CYS A 346 4.21 0.80 -16.68
C CYS A 346 5.68 0.38 -16.49
N ILE A 347 6.62 1.09 -17.11
CA ILE A 347 8.07 0.91 -16.86
C ILE A 347 8.41 1.22 -15.40
N ALA A 348 7.88 2.29 -14.84
CA ALA A 348 8.12 2.64 -13.43
C ALA A 348 7.63 1.52 -12.50
N LEU A 349 6.46 0.94 -12.80
CA LEU A 349 5.94 -0.24 -12.10
C LEU A 349 6.87 -1.45 -12.24
N PHE A 350 7.30 -1.81 -13.45
CA PHE A 350 8.25 -2.91 -13.65
C PHE A 350 9.57 -2.67 -12.93
N SER A 351 10.12 -1.46 -12.99
CA SER A 351 11.40 -1.14 -12.35
C SER A 351 11.37 -1.32 -10.82
N THR A 352 10.19 -1.18 -10.21
CA THR A 352 10.02 -1.22 -8.76
C THR A 352 9.59 -2.59 -8.25
N CYS A 353 8.71 -3.31 -8.96
CA CYS A 353 8.12 -4.56 -8.45
C CYS A 353 8.16 -5.77 -9.38
N SER A 354 8.89 -5.73 -10.50
CA SER A 354 8.86 -6.84 -11.46
C SER A 354 9.25 -8.20 -10.88
N LYS A 355 10.09 -8.23 -9.84
CA LYS A 355 10.43 -9.45 -9.09
C LYS A 355 9.21 -10.10 -8.46
N THR A 356 8.43 -9.31 -7.73
CA THR A 356 7.19 -9.76 -7.08
C THR A 356 6.16 -10.15 -8.13
N LEU A 357 6.04 -9.38 -9.22
CA LEU A 357 5.13 -9.72 -10.32
C LEU A 357 5.51 -11.06 -11.00
N ALA A 358 6.80 -11.33 -11.19
CA ALA A 358 7.28 -12.62 -11.69
C ALA A 358 6.92 -13.77 -10.75
N ALA A 359 7.08 -13.58 -9.43
CA ALA A 359 6.66 -14.55 -8.42
C ALA A 359 5.15 -14.81 -8.44
N LEU A 360 4.34 -13.76 -8.64
CA LEU A 360 2.88 -13.89 -8.79
C LEU A 360 2.51 -14.64 -10.08
N SER A 361 3.22 -14.41 -11.19
CA SER A 361 3.02 -15.13 -12.45
C SER A 361 3.32 -16.62 -12.37
N VAL A 362 4.24 -17.05 -11.52
CA VAL A 362 4.56 -18.47 -11.32
C VAL A 362 3.65 -19.13 -10.28
N SER A 363 3.34 -18.42 -9.19
CA SER A 363 2.46 -18.95 -8.14
C SER A 363 0.98 -18.99 -8.55
N SER A 364 0.59 -18.16 -9.53
CA SER A 364 -0.79 -18.04 -10.05
C SER A 364 -1.85 -18.11 -8.95
N PRO A 365 -1.79 -17.24 -7.93
CA PRO A 365 -2.64 -17.34 -6.76
C PRO A 365 -4.11 -17.18 -7.16
N THR A 366 -4.98 -18.03 -6.63
CA THR A 366 -6.43 -17.94 -6.88
C THR A 366 -6.99 -16.69 -6.21
N ILE A 367 -7.51 -15.76 -7.01
CA ILE A 367 -8.01 -14.47 -6.52
C ILE A 367 -9.53 -14.60 -6.28
N SER A 368 -9.97 -14.86 -5.04
CA SER A 368 -11.39 -15.15 -4.72
C SER A 368 -12.22 -13.93 -4.28
N GLY A 369 -13.30 -13.56 -4.99
CA GLY A 369 -14.28 -12.55 -4.51
C GLY A 369 -15.09 -11.83 -5.61
N ALA A 370 -16.25 -11.28 -5.22
CA ALA A 370 -17.37 -10.90 -6.10
C ALA A 370 -17.17 -9.68 -7.04
N GLY A 371 -15.98 -9.06 -7.06
CA GLY A 371 -15.64 -7.93 -7.93
C GLY A 371 -14.33 -8.10 -8.71
N LYS A 372 -13.73 -9.31 -8.67
CA LYS A 372 -12.34 -9.55 -9.07
C LYS A 372 -12.12 -9.70 -10.58
N ASN A 373 -13.15 -10.02 -11.36
CA ASN A 373 -13.02 -10.18 -12.81
C ASN A 373 -12.43 -8.91 -13.46
N ARG A 374 -12.85 -7.70 -13.06
CA ARG A 374 -12.35 -6.48 -13.70
C ARG A 374 -10.83 -6.31 -13.60
N LEU A 375 -10.20 -6.69 -12.49
CA LEU A 375 -8.76 -6.51 -12.30
C LEU A 375 -7.93 -7.64 -12.90
N THR A 376 -8.50 -8.84 -13.00
CA THR A 376 -7.79 -10.06 -13.41
C THR A 376 -8.08 -10.50 -14.84
N ASN A 377 -9.13 -9.99 -15.49
CA ASN A 377 -9.53 -10.32 -16.87
C ASN A 377 -8.42 -10.12 -17.89
N ILE A 378 -8.43 -10.92 -18.96
CA ILE A 378 -7.48 -10.86 -20.08
C ILE A 378 -7.87 -9.70 -21.00
N GLY A 379 -6.88 -8.91 -21.42
CA GLY A 379 -7.09 -7.85 -22.39
C GLY A 379 -7.25 -8.41 -23.81
N GLU A 380 -7.95 -7.67 -24.66
CA GLU A 380 -8.36 -8.08 -26.01
C GLU A 380 -7.20 -8.66 -26.84
N LEU A 381 -6.02 -8.03 -26.80
CA LEU A 381 -4.85 -8.45 -27.58
C LEU A 381 -4.24 -9.77 -27.11
N ALA A 382 -4.44 -10.13 -25.84
CA ALA A 382 -3.87 -11.34 -25.23
C ALA A 382 -4.82 -12.54 -25.29
N THR A 383 -6.09 -12.35 -25.65
CA THR A 383 -7.12 -13.40 -25.66
C THR A 383 -6.79 -14.63 -26.51
N ASN A 384 -6.06 -14.45 -27.61
CA ASN A 384 -5.65 -15.56 -28.49
C ASN A 384 -4.35 -16.23 -28.04
N PHE A 385 -3.60 -15.61 -27.13
CA PHE A 385 -2.31 -16.10 -26.65
C PHE A 385 -2.43 -16.77 -25.27
N VAL A 386 -3.34 -16.29 -24.44
CA VAL A 386 -3.53 -16.72 -23.05
C VAL A 386 -4.83 -17.53 -22.96
N ASN A 387 -4.75 -18.71 -22.36
CA ASN A 387 -5.92 -19.54 -22.11
C ASN A 387 -6.95 -18.82 -21.23
N ALA A 388 -8.23 -18.91 -21.55
CA ALA A 388 -9.32 -18.29 -20.78
C ALA A 388 -9.38 -18.76 -19.31
N THR A 389 -8.80 -19.93 -19.01
CA THR A 389 -8.70 -20.47 -17.64
C THR A 389 -7.57 -19.86 -16.82
N GLU A 390 -6.69 -19.05 -17.44
CA GLU A 390 -5.56 -18.37 -16.81
C GLU A 390 -5.86 -16.89 -16.53
N GLU A 391 -7.03 -16.61 -15.94
CA GLU A 391 -7.31 -15.28 -15.41
C GLU A 391 -6.34 -14.92 -14.27
N GLY A 392 -5.93 -13.66 -14.19
CA GLY A 392 -4.98 -13.20 -13.18
C GLY A 392 -3.52 -13.24 -13.65
N PHE A 393 -2.61 -13.54 -12.73
CA PHE A 393 -1.19 -13.66 -13.05
C PHE A 393 -0.88 -15.05 -13.61
N SER A 394 -0.26 -15.10 -14.80
CA SER A 394 0.22 -16.35 -15.39
C SER A 394 1.53 -16.16 -16.14
N VAL A 395 2.23 -17.27 -16.36
CA VAL A 395 3.45 -17.30 -17.18
C VAL A 395 3.12 -16.99 -18.64
N GLN A 396 1.97 -17.42 -19.17
CA GLN A 396 1.57 -17.11 -20.55
C GLN A 396 1.40 -15.60 -20.76
N ARG A 397 0.75 -14.91 -19.82
CA ARG A 397 0.65 -13.44 -19.87
C ARG A 397 2.02 -12.76 -19.81
N TRP A 398 2.90 -13.27 -18.96
CA TRP A 398 4.27 -12.75 -18.86
C TRP A 398 5.00 -12.83 -20.22
N MET A 399 4.87 -13.96 -20.90
CA MET A 399 5.44 -14.15 -22.25
C MET A 399 4.77 -13.26 -23.29
N PHE A 400 3.44 -13.10 -23.22
CA PHE A 400 2.72 -12.16 -24.07
C PHE A 400 3.23 -10.73 -23.90
N TRP A 401 3.45 -10.25 -22.67
CA TRP A 401 3.97 -8.90 -22.41
C TRP A 401 5.36 -8.71 -23.00
N LYS A 402 6.26 -9.70 -22.86
CA LYS A 402 7.57 -9.65 -23.50
C LYS A 402 7.46 -9.58 -25.03
N SER A 403 6.67 -10.46 -25.64
CA SER A 403 6.43 -10.48 -27.10
C SER A 403 5.84 -9.15 -27.59
N ARG A 404 4.89 -8.58 -26.84
CA ARG A 404 4.27 -7.28 -27.14
C ARG A 404 5.28 -6.13 -27.06
N LEU A 405 6.10 -6.08 -26.01
CA LEU A 405 7.12 -5.05 -25.84
C LEU A 405 8.21 -5.13 -26.92
N LYS A 406 8.62 -6.35 -27.32
CA LYS A 406 9.50 -6.58 -28.46
C LYS A 406 8.90 -6.01 -29.76
N LYS A 407 7.62 -6.29 -30.03
CA LYS A 407 6.90 -5.73 -31.19
C LYS A 407 6.88 -4.20 -31.16
N ILE A 408 6.58 -3.59 -30.00
CA ILE A 408 6.58 -2.12 -29.84
C ILE A 408 7.99 -1.54 -30.04
N ALA A 409 9.01 -2.19 -29.50
CA ALA A 409 10.42 -1.79 -29.64
C ALA A 409 10.92 -1.80 -31.09
N ASN A 410 10.31 -2.63 -31.95
CA ASN A 410 10.63 -2.76 -33.37
C ASN A 410 9.80 -1.84 -34.27
N LEU A 411 8.84 -1.08 -33.74
CA LEU A 411 8.08 -0.10 -34.53
C LEU A 411 8.91 1.10 -34.99
N GLY A 412 10.07 1.35 -34.37
CA GLY A 412 10.96 2.46 -34.71
C GLY A 412 10.47 3.84 -34.26
N VAL A 413 9.26 3.94 -33.68
CA VAL A 413 8.69 5.20 -33.18
C VAL A 413 9.44 5.63 -31.92
N ARG A 414 10.14 6.77 -31.94
CA ARG A 414 10.77 7.37 -30.75
C ARG A 414 9.78 8.31 -30.04
N PRO A 415 9.82 8.43 -28.69
CA PRO A 415 10.68 7.71 -27.72
C PRO A 415 10.14 6.32 -27.32
N LEU A 416 9.03 5.88 -27.91
CA LEU A 416 8.31 4.67 -27.52
C LEU A 416 9.15 3.39 -27.66
N SER A 417 9.92 3.27 -28.74
CA SER A 417 10.76 2.10 -29.02
C SER A 417 11.81 1.88 -27.93
N GLY A 418 12.55 2.93 -27.54
CA GLY A 418 13.54 2.83 -26.46
C GLY A 418 12.92 2.49 -25.11
N SER A 419 11.74 3.05 -24.84
CA SER A 419 10.98 2.76 -23.62
C SER A 419 10.52 1.30 -23.57
N ALA A 420 10.03 0.77 -24.69
CA ALA A 420 9.62 -0.62 -24.80
C ALA A 420 10.80 -1.60 -24.65
N ARG A 421 11.99 -1.24 -25.14
CA ARG A 421 13.23 -2.01 -24.92
C ARG A 421 13.61 -2.06 -23.45
N LEU A 422 13.54 -0.92 -22.75
CA LEU A 422 13.79 -0.89 -21.31
C LEU A 422 12.79 -1.79 -20.57
N ALA A 423 11.50 -1.67 -20.85
CA ALA A 423 10.47 -2.51 -20.25
C ALA A 423 10.74 -4.01 -20.49
N PHE A 424 11.09 -4.36 -21.73
CA PHE A 424 11.43 -5.73 -22.13
C PHE A 424 12.62 -6.27 -21.32
N ASN A 425 13.71 -5.49 -21.25
CA ASN A 425 14.91 -5.85 -20.50
C ASN A 425 14.62 -6.01 -19.01
N LEU A 426 13.75 -5.18 -18.43
CA LEU A 426 13.31 -5.32 -17.04
C LEU A 426 12.60 -6.67 -16.86
N LEU A 427 11.63 -7.02 -17.71
CA LEU A 427 10.91 -8.30 -17.61
C LEU A 427 11.83 -9.51 -17.76
N CYS A 428 12.73 -9.52 -18.74
CA CYS A 428 13.68 -10.63 -18.95
C CYS A 428 14.70 -10.79 -17.80
N ASN A 429 14.99 -9.72 -17.06
CA ASN A 429 15.86 -9.81 -15.88
C ASN A 429 15.10 -10.18 -14.59
N SER A 430 13.77 -10.09 -14.59
CA SER A 430 12.97 -10.18 -13.36
C SER A 430 12.97 -11.57 -12.75
N GLY A 431 12.85 -12.63 -13.56
CA GLY A 431 12.90 -14.01 -13.08
C GLY A 431 14.24 -14.29 -12.40
N ARG A 432 15.33 -14.04 -13.12
CA ARG A 432 16.70 -14.22 -12.61
C ARG A 432 16.96 -13.45 -11.31
N LEU A 433 16.61 -12.16 -11.26
CA LEU A 433 16.83 -11.34 -10.06
C LEU A 433 15.99 -11.78 -8.85
N SER A 434 15.04 -12.68 -9.06
CA SER A 434 14.16 -13.27 -8.05
C SER A 434 14.48 -14.74 -7.76
N GLY A 435 15.45 -15.34 -8.46
CA GLY A 435 15.74 -16.77 -8.38
C GLY A 435 14.67 -17.66 -9.03
N ILE A 436 13.83 -17.10 -9.89
CA ILE A 436 12.74 -17.78 -10.60
C ILE A 436 13.15 -18.01 -12.05
N GLU A 437 13.02 -19.23 -12.54
CA GLU A 437 13.27 -19.54 -13.94
C GLU A 437 12.00 -19.31 -14.76
N LEU A 438 11.96 -18.22 -15.53
CA LEU A 438 10.89 -17.95 -16.48
C LEU A 438 11.30 -18.39 -17.88
N PRO A 439 10.36 -18.85 -18.72
CA PRO A 439 10.65 -19.22 -20.10
C PRO A 439 11.34 -18.08 -20.87
N GLY A 440 12.36 -18.44 -21.65
CA GLY A 440 13.14 -17.50 -22.46
C GLY A 440 14.20 -16.68 -21.73
N ASP A 441 14.17 -16.56 -20.39
CA ASP A 441 15.13 -15.71 -19.64
C ASP A 441 16.58 -16.21 -19.80
N ARG A 442 16.78 -17.53 -19.72
CA ARG A 442 18.12 -18.13 -19.82
C ARG A 442 18.73 -17.95 -21.21
N GLU A 443 17.94 -18.17 -22.25
CA GLU A 443 18.38 -18.03 -23.64
C GLU A 443 18.62 -16.56 -23.98
N PHE A 444 17.75 -15.65 -23.53
CA PHE A 444 17.97 -14.21 -23.63
C PHE A 444 19.32 -13.81 -23.02
N MET A 445 19.64 -14.28 -21.81
CA MET A 445 20.90 -13.95 -21.15
C MET A 445 22.12 -14.53 -21.86
N LYS A 446 22.03 -15.76 -22.38
CA LYS A 446 23.10 -16.38 -23.15
C LYS A 446 23.45 -15.50 -24.37
N ARG A 447 22.43 -15.13 -25.14
CA ARG A 447 22.59 -14.29 -26.33
C ARG A 447 23.01 -12.86 -26.01
N LEU A 448 22.52 -12.32 -24.89
CA LEU A 448 22.97 -11.03 -24.40
C LEU A 448 24.48 -11.04 -24.13
N VAL A 449 25.00 -12.08 -23.49
CA VAL A 449 26.43 -12.24 -23.23
C VAL A 449 27.21 -12.40 -24.55
N GLU A 450 26.69 -13.19 -25.50
CA GLU A 450 27.29 -13.34 -26.84
C GLU A 450 27.35 -12.00 -27.59
N TYR A 451 26.27 -11.21 -27.55
CA TYR A 451 26.19 -9.88 -28.18
C TYR A 451 27.19 -8.87 -27.57
N LEU A 452 27.24 -8.81 -26.24
CA LEU A 452 28.18 -7.95 -25.50
C LEU A 452 29.65 -8.38 -25.69
N ALA A 453 29.90 -9.67 -25.95
CA ALA A 453 31.24 -10.17 -26.24
C ALA A 453 31.69 -9.88 -27.68
N GLY A 454 30.75 -9.76 -28.63
CA GLY A 454 31.03 -9.59 -30.05
C GLY A 454 31.15 -8.13 -30.52
N GLU A 455 30.17 -7.28 -30.21
CA GLU A 455 30.02 -5.99 -30.91
C GLU A 455 29.41 -4.84 -30.06
N GLY A 456 28.95 -5.08 -28.83
CA GLY A 456 28.13 -4.09 -28.10
C GLY A 456 28.70 -3.64 -26.74
N THR A 457 28.53 -2.35 -26.43
CA THR A 457 28.56 -1.86 -25.05
C THR A 457 27.19 -2.06 -24.38
N LEU A 458 27.13 -1.98 -23.04
CA LEU A 458 25.85 -1.97 -22.31
C LEU A 458 24.92 -0.84 -22.77
N VAL A 459 25.46 0.26 -23.29
CA VAL A 459 24.70 1.39 -23.84
C VAL A 459 24.07 1.00 -25.17
N ASP A 460 24.80 0.24 -26.00
CA ASP A 460 24.29 -0.27 -27.28
C ASP A 460 23.13 -1.25 -27.07
N LEU A 461 23.09 -1.97 -25.94
CA LEU A 461 21.97 -2.85 -25.62
C LEU A 461 20.62 -2.12 -25.51
N PHE A 462 20.62 -0.90 -24.98
CA PHE A 462 19.40 -0.10 -24.86
C PHE A 462 19.03 0.58 -26.19
N ASN A 463 19.98 0.69 -27.11
CA ASN A 463 19.82 1.35 -28.42
C ASN A 463 19.71 0.39 -29.61
N SER A 464 20.00 -0.90 -29.42
CA SER A 464 19.96 -1.94 -30.45
C SER A 464 18.51 -2.32 -30.79
N ASP A 465 18.24 -2.45 -32.08
CA ASP A 465 16.99 -3.03 -32.57
C ASP A 465 17.01 -4.51 -32.18
N LEU A 466 16.07 -4.97 -31.35
CA LEU A 466 16.02 -6.30 -30.70
C LEU A 466 15.90 -7.48 -31.70
N ASN A 467 16.30 -7.29 -32.95
CA ASN A 467 16.30 -8.24 -34.05
C ASN A 467 17.24 -9.43 -33.83
N TRP A 468 18.21 -9.33 -32.91
CA TRP A 468 19.07 -10.44 -32.49
C TRP A 468 18.37 -11.42 -31.53
N ILE A 469 17.21 -11.04 -31.00
CA ILE A 469 16.36 -11.90 -30.17
C ILE A 469 15.42 -12.65 -31.11
N ASP A 470 15.54 -13.98 -31.21
CA ASP A 470 14.66 -14.80 -32.06
C ASP A 470 13.23 -14.90 -31.49
N GLU A 471 12.33 -15.47 -32.27
CA GLU A 471 10.98 -15.85 -31.82
C GLU A 471 11.01 -16.93 -30.72
N GLU A 472 12.06 -17.74 -30.61
CA GLU A 472 12.18 -18.75 -29.54
C GLU A 472 12.23 -18.16 -28.12
N ILE A 473 12.75 -16.92 -27.97
CA ILE A 473 12.80 -16.24 -26.65
C ILE A 473 11.42 -15.68 -26.28
N CYS A 474 10.61 -15.30 -27.28
CA CYS A 474 9.30 -14.69 -27.14
C CYS A 474 8.44 -15.06 -28.37
N PRO A 475 7.66 -16.14 -28.30
CA PRO A 475 6.78 -16.54 -29.41
C PRO A 475 5.65 -15.53 -29.68
#